data_AF-A0A653CP70-F1
#
_entry.id   AF-A0A653CP70-F1
#
_cell.length_a   1.000
_cell.length_b   1.000
_cell.length_c   1.000
_cell.angle_alpha   90.00
_cell.angle_beta   90.00
_cell.angle_gamma   90.00
#
_symmetry.space_group_name_H-M   'P 1'
#
loop_
_entity.id
_entity.type
_entity.pdbx_description
1 polymer ?
#
loop_
_entity_poly.entity_id
_entity_poly.type
_entity_poly.pdbx_seq_one_letter_code
_entity_poly.pdbx_strand_id
1 'polypeptide(L)'
;MTKLQEWMSGLGIIFAIWMYLITSRSHNEFVQNHYDLILYSPITCVFIFGLYALSVVLYRVYTFNDCEQAAVELAEEIQEAKENLAKLGFKFKETAK
;
A
#
# COMPACT_ATOMS: atom_id res chain seq x y z
N MET A 1 21.18 -8.55 -8.00
CA MET A 1 20.91 -7.89 -6.70
C MET A 1 19.41 -7.67 -6.62
N THR A 2 18.73 -8.36 -5.72
CA THR A 2 17.27 -8.19 -5.56
C THR A 2 17.00 -6.83 -4.91
N LYS A 3 15.95 -6.13 -5.34
CA LYS A 3 15.58 -4.83 -4.75
C LYS A 3 15.36 -4.91 -3.24
N LEU A 4 14.93 -6.07 -2.75
CA LEU A 4 14.80 -6.35 -1.32
C LEU A 4 16.12 -6.15 -0.56
N GLN A 5 17.25 -6.65 -1.09
CA GLN A 5 18.54 -6.57 -0.42
C GLN A 5 19.03 -5.12 -0.30
N GLU A 6 18.71 -4.28 -1.29
CA GLU A 6 19.01 -2.84 -1.30
C GLU A 6 18.20 -2.09 -0.22
N TRP A 7 16.93 -2.42 -0.05
CA TRP A 7 16.10 -1.84 1.00
C TRP A 7 16.50 -2.31 2.41
N MET A 8 16.84 -3.59 2.56
CA MET A 8 17.30 -4.15 3.83
C MET A 8 18.61 -3.53 4.29
N SER A 9 19.56 -3.31 3.37
CA SER A 9 20.84 -2.67 3.73
C SER A 9 20.64 -1.20 4.14
N GLY A 10 19.81 -0.45 3.41
CA GLY A 10 19.47 0.93 3.76
C GLY A 10 18.81 1.05 5.14
N LEU A 11 17.78 0.22 5.41
CA LEU A 11 17.11 0.18 6.71
C LEU A 11 18.06 -0.23 7.84
N GLY A 12 18.95 -1.19 7.59
CA GLY A 12 19.94 -1.65 8.56
C GLY A 12 20.90 -0.55 8.99
N ILE A 13 21.36 0.30 8.06
CA ILE A 13 22.24 1.44 8.37
C ILE A 13 21.52 2.46 9.25
N ILE A 14 20.28 2.81 8.91
CA ILE A 14 19.46 3.75 9.69
C ILE A 14 19.25 3.21 11.11
N PHE A 15 18.92 1.93 11.24
CA PHE A 15 18.73 1.28 12.53
C PHE A 15 20.03 1.23 13.35
N ALA A 16 21.17 1.00 12.71
CA ALA A 16 22.48 1.02 13.36
C ALA A 16 22.83 2.41 13.91
N ILE A 17 22.53 3.48 13.16
CA ILE A 17 22.71 4.87 13.61
C ILE A 17 21.83 5.16 14.83
N TRP A 18 20.56 4.73 14.80
CA TRP A 18 19.64 4.89 15.92
C TRP A 18 20.11 4.13 17.18
N MET A 19 20.53 2.87 17.03
CA MET A 19 21.11 2.08 18.13
C MET A 19 22.36 2.74 18.71
N TYR A 20 23.20 3.32 17.85
CA TYR A 20 24.39 4.06 18.27
C TYR A 20 24.03 5.31 19.08
N LEU A 21 23.02 6.08 18.65
CA LEU A 21 22.53 7.27 19.34
C LEU A 21 21.96 6.96 20.74
N ILE A 22 21.36 5.79 20.93
CA ILE A 22 20.82 5.35 22.23
C ILE A 22 21.91 4.82 23.16
N THR A 23 22.83 4.02 22.61
CA THR A 23 23.86 3.31 23.40
C THR A 23 25.04 4.21 23.75
N SER A 24 25.42 5.10 22.83
CA SER A 24 26.47 6.08 23.07
C SER A 24 25.88 7.17 23.97
N ARG A 25 26.37 7.27 25.20
CA ARG A 25 26.06 8.37 26.12
C ARG A 25 26.66 9.65 25.53
N SER A 26 25.98 10.20 24.53
CA SER A 26 26.50 11.31 23.76
C SER A 26 26.71 12.50 24.69
N HIS A 27 27.92 13.07 24.65
CA HIS A 27 28.29 14.25 25.43
C HIS A 27 27.66 15.55 24.88
N ASN A 28 26.82 15.42 23.84
CA ASN A 28 26.07 16.51 23.24
C ASN A 28 24.83 16.82 24.07
N GLU A 29 24.73 18.04 24.60
CA GLU A 29 23.60 18.50 25.40
C GLU A 29 22.25 18.37 24.66
N PHE A 30 22.26 18.52 23.34
CA PHE A 30 21.05 18.41 22.52
C PHE A 30 20.40 17.03 22.59
N VAL A 31 21.20 15.96 22.55
CA VAL A 31 20.73 14.57 22.58
C VAL A 31 20.26 14.17 23.97
N GLN A 32 20.91 14.69 25.03
CA GLN A 32 20.46 14.46 26.40
C GLN A 32 19.12 15.15 26.68
N ASN A 33 18.94 16.39 26.20
CA ASN A 33 17.68 17.12 26.37
C ASN A 33 16.51 16.52 25.57
N HIS A 34 16.78 15.82 24.46
CA HIS A 34 15.75 15.22 23.59
C HIS A 34 15.84 13.68 23.55
N TYR A 35 16.40 13.06 24.58
CA TYR A 35 16.62 11.62 24.60
C TYR A 35 15.32 10.82 24.43
N ASP A 36 14.25 11.24 25.09
CA ASP A 36 12.93 10.62 24.98
C ASP A 36 12.41 10.65 23.54
N LEU A 37 12.59 11.78 22.84
CA LEU A 37 12.16 11.91 21.44
C LEU A 37 12.92 10.94 20.53
N ILE A 38 14.22 10.77 20.77
CA ILE A 38 15.07 9.84 19.99
C ILE A 38 14.68 8.39 20.29
N LEU A 39 14.39 8.06 21.55
CA LEU A 39 13.95 6.73 21.97
C LEU A 39 12.62 6.34 21.29
N TYR A 40 11.64 7.24 21.26
CA TYR A 40 10.33 6.98 20.64
C TYR A 40 10.29 7.21 19.13
N SER A 41 11.36 7.75 18.53
CA SER A 41 11.42 8.09 17.11
C SER A 41 10.99 6.97 16.13
N PRO A 42 11.41 5.69 16.28
CA PRO A 42 10.96 4.64 15.36
C PRO A 42 9.46 4.37 15.49
N ILE A 43 8.93 4.42 16.71
CA ILE A 43 7.50 4.19 16.98
C ILE A 43 6.67 5.32 16.37
N THR A 44 7.08 6.58 16.59
CA THR A 44 6.41 7.74 16.02
C THR A 44 6.46 7.73 14.49
N CYS A 45 7.58 7.31 13.90
CA CYS A 45 7.73 7.19 12.45
C CYS A 45 6.75 6.17 11.86
N VAL A 46 6.67 4.96 12.45
CA VAL A 46 5.71 3.92 12.02
C VAL A 46 4.26 4.38 12.21
N PHE A 47 3.97 5.08 13.31
CA PHE A 47 2.63 5.59 13.59
C PHE A 47 2.17 6.61 12.55
N ILE A 48 2.99 7.61 12.22
CA ILE A 48 2.67 8.62 11.20
C ILE A 48 2.55 7.96 9.82
N PHE A 49 3.45 7.04 9.48
CA PHE A 49 3.37 6.28 8.23
C PHE A 49 2.07 5.46 8.15
N GLY A 50 1.69 4.81 9.25
CA GLY A 50 0.45 4.05 9.36
C GLY A 50 -0.79 4.92 9.18
N LEU A 51 -0.83 6.10 9.83
CA LEU A 51 -1.92 7.06 9.67
C LEU A 51 -2.03 7.55 8.22
N TYR A 52 -0.90 7.86 7.58
CA TYR A 52 -0.88 8.25 6.18
C TYR A 52 -1.38 7.11 5.27
N ALA A 53 -0.86 5.90 5.46
CA ALA A 53 -1.29 4.73 4.68
C ALA A 53 -2.78 4.45 4.84
N LEU A 54 -3.31 4.49 6.07
CA LEU A 54 -4.72 4.34 6.35
C LEU A 54 -5.55 5.42 5.67
N SER A 55 -5.12 6.68 5.76
CA SER A 55 -5.80 7.81 5.11
C SER A 55 -5.84 7.65 3.59
N VAL A 56 -4.73 7.23 2.98
CA VAL A 56 -4.65 6.96 1.54
C VAL A 56 -5.58 5.82 1.12
N VAL A 57 -5.60 4.73 1.89
CA VAL A 57 -6.49 3.59 1.62
C VAL A 57 -7.94 4.02 1.73
N LEU A 58 -8.32 4.68 2.83
CA LEU A 58 -9.69 5.18 3.02
C LEU A 58 -10.10 6.15 1.92
N TYR A 59 -9.23 7.10 1.57
CA TYR A 59 -9.49 8.06 0.49
C TYR A 59 -9.67 7.36 -0.84
N ARG A 60 -8.81 6.39 -1.18
CA ARG A 60 -8.90 5.64 -2.43
C ARG A 60 -10.11 4.72 -2.47
N VAL A 61 -10.49 4.11 -1.36
CA VAL A 61 -11.68 3.27 -1.25
C VAL A 61 -12.94 4.14 -1.37
N TYR A 62 -12.98 5.28 -0.68
CA TYR A 62 -14.09 6.23 -0.78
C TYR A 62 -14.21 6.85 -2.19
N THR A 63 -13.07 7.10 -2.84
CA THR A 63 -13.01 7.62 -4.23
C THR A 63 -13.16 6.52 -5.28
N PHE A 64 -13.17 5.24 -4.88
CA PHE A 64 -13.63 4.13 -5.71
C PHE A 64 -15.17 4.20 -5.79
N ASN A 65 -15.66 5.34 -6.29
CA ASN A 65 -17.05 5.56 -6.61
C ASN A 65 -17.41 4.53 -7.68
N ASP A 66 -18.44 3.73 -7.40
CA ASP A 66 -18.88 2.62 -8.22
C ASP A 66 -18.87 3.02 -9.69
N CYS A 67 -18.00 2.37 -10.48
CA CYS A 67 -17.93 2.59 -11.90
C CYS A 67 -19.09 1.84 -12.56
N GLU A 68 -20.31 2.27 -12.24
CA GLU A 68 -21.56 1.73 -12.79
C GLU A 68 -21.52 1.81 -14.32
N GLN A 69 -20.95 2.88 -14.87
CA GLN A 69 -20.76 3.05 -16.30
C GLN A 69 -19.82 1.98 -16.90
N ALA A 70 -18.67 1.69 -16.29
CA ALA A 70 -17.79 0.62 -16.79
C ALA A 70 -18.41 -0.77 -16.63
N ALA A 71 -19.25 -0.98 -15.61
CA ALA A 71 -20.00 -2.23 -15.46
C ALA A 71 -21.07 -2.38 -16.56
N VAL A 72 -21.75 -1.28 -16.94
CA VAL A 72 -22.74 -1.27 -18.03
C VAL A 72 -22.08 -1.45 -19.39
N GLU A 73 -21.00 -0.73 -19.70
CA GLU A 73 -20.23 -0.92 -20.94
C GLU A 73 -19.73 -2.36 -21.08
N LEU A 74 -19.18 -2.93 -20.01
CA LEU A 74 -18.73 -4.32 -20.01
C LEU A 74 -19.89 -5.32 -20.22
N ALA A 75 -21.07 -5.03 -19.67
CA ALA A 75 -22.25 -5.87 -19.87
C ALA A 75 -22.75 -5.84 -21.31
N GLU A 76 -22.72 -4.67 -21.97
CA GLU A 76 -23.02 -4.52 -23.40
C GLU A 76 -22.02 -5.30 -24.27
N GLU A 77 -20.72 -5.17 -24.00
CA GLU A 77 -19.68 -5.93 -24.73
C GLU A 77 -19.88 -7.45 -24.59
N ILE A 78 -20.25 -7.93 -23.40
CA ILE A 78 -20.56 -9.34 -23.17
C ILE A 78 -21.78 -9.78 -23.99
N GLN A 79 -22.82 -8.95 -24.06
CA GLN A 79 -24.01 -9.26 -24.84
C GLN A 79 -23.71 -9.31 -26.34
N GLU A 80 -22.97 -8.33 -26.86
CA GLU A 80 -22.59 -8.26 -28.27
C GLU A 80 -21.67 -9.44 -28.67
N ALA A 81 -20.73 -9.82 -27.79
CA ALA A 81 -19.89 -10.99 -27.98
C ALA A 81 -20.71 -12.30 -27.98
N LYS A 82 -21.70 -12.43 -27.08
CA LYS A 82 -22.61 -13.59 -27.07
C LYS A 82 -23.43 -13.67 -28.35
N GLU A 83 -23.96 -12.56 -28.85
CA GLU A 83 -24.73 -12.53 -30.10
C GLU A 83 -23.86 -12.94 -31.31
N ASN A 84 -22.62 -12.43 -31.39
CA ASN A 84 -21.69 -12.82 -32.45
C ASN A 84 -21.34 -14.31 -32.39
N LEU A 85 -21.10 -14.86 -31.21
CA LEU A 85 -20.84 -16.29 -31.03
C LEU A 85 -22.07 -17.15 -31.35
N ALA A 86 -23.28 -16.69 -31.01
CA ALA A 86 -24.52 -17.36 -31.38
C ALA A 86 -24.72 -17.38 -32.90
N LYS A 87 -24.39 -16.29 -33.61
CA LYS A 87 -24.38 -16.24 -35.10
C LYS A 87 -23.38 -17.23 -35.69
N LEU A 88 -22.27 -17.50 -35.01
CA LEU A 88 -21.27 -18.51 -35.38
C LEU A 88 -21.68 -19.96 -35.03
N GLY A 89 -22.87 -20.16 -34.44
CA GLY A 89 -23.42 -21.47 -34.13
C GLY A 89 -23.09 -22.01 -32.73
N PHE A 90 -22.49 -21.20 -31.85
CA PHE A 90 -22.26 -21.59 -30.46
C PHE A 90 -23.58 -21.58 -29.66
N LYS A 91 -23.83 -22.67 -28.92
CA LYS A 91 -24.93 -22.77 -27.96
C LYS A 91 -24.40 -22.54 -26.54
N PHE A 92 -24.81 -21.45 -25.93
CA PHE A 92 -24.50 -21.18 -24.53
C PHE A 92 -25.34 -22.09 -23.63
N LYS A 93 -24.69 -22.76 -22.68
CA LYS A 93 -25.38 -23.52 -21.64
C LYS A 93 -25.91 -22.52 -20.62
N GLU A 94 -27.22 -22.33 -20.52
CA GLU A 94 -27.80 -21.55 -19.43
C GLU A 94 -27.40 -22.23 -18.11
N THR A 95 -26.54 -21.55 -17.35
CA THR A 95 -26.26 -21.97 -15.98
C THR A 95 -27.39 -21.36 -15.17
N ALA A 96 -28.39 -22.17 -14.85
CA ALA A 96 -29.52 -21.76 -14.02
C ALA A 96 -29.00 -21.27 -12.65
N LYS A 97 -29.33 -20.01 -12.37
CA LYS A 97 -29.34 -19.27 -11.10
C LYS A 97 -28.75 -19.95 -9.85
#